data_AF-A0AB39BTF6-F1
#
_entry.id   AF-A0AB39BTF6-F1
#
_cell.length_a   1.000
_cell.length_b   1.000
_cell.length_c   1.000
_cell.angle_alpha   90.00
_cell.angle_beta   90.00
_cell.angle_gamma   90.00
#
_symmetry.space_group_name_H-M   'P 1'
#
loop_
_entity.id
_entity.type
_entity.pdbx_description
1 polymer ?
#
loop_
_entity_poly.entity_id
_entity_poly.type
_entity_poly.pdbx_seq_one_letter_code
_entity_poly.pdbx_strand_id
1 'polypeptide(L)'
;MDVYAVYKKTLLLIIAYGGTLASFSLFPSPRGWGLGEFIGALLFSPLQVLAASFCFVAGFLGYSLFVQDLIRLVYQTHINPMVLKERVLFLLVALLSILHLLFTNWLATLPILILASLYGIMDADLNSKGK
;
A
#
# COMPACT_ATOMS: atom_id res chain seq x y z
N MET A 1 21.48 -0.11 13.47
CA MET A 1 20.65 0.05 12.25
C MET A 1 21.46 -0.45 11.07
N ASP A 2 20.98 -1.51 10.44
CA ASP A 2 21.52 -1.91 9.13
C ASP A 2 21.01 -0.89 8.10
N VAL A 3 21.92 -0.08 7.55
CA VAL A 3 21.60 0.99 6.59
C VAL A 3 20.80 0.44 5.41
N TYR A 4 21.07 -0.80 5.02
CA TYR A 4 20.39 -1.48 3.92
C TYR A 4 18.92 -1.78 4.23
N ALA A 5 18.61 -2.18 5.47
CA ALA A 5 17.24 -2.48 5.89
C ALA A 5 16.36 -1.22 5.90
N VAL A 6 16.92 -0.10 6.38
CA VAL A 6 16.25 1.21 6.40
C VAL A 6 15.99 1.69 4.98
N TYR A 7 17.01 1.63 4.11
CA TYR A 7 16.89 2.00 2.71
C TYR A 7 15.78 1.22 2.00
N LYS A 8 15.75 -0.11 2.18
CA LYS A 8 14.73 -0.98 1.58
C LYS A 8 13.31 -0.62 2.07
N LYS A 9 13.13 -0.38 3.37
CA LYS A 9 11.81 -0.03 3.94
C LYS A 9 11.34 1.35 3.48
N THR A 10 12.24 2.32 3.39
CA THR A 10 11.93 3.65 2.84
C THR A 10 11.54 3.55 1.37
N LEU A 11 12.27 2.78 0.57
CA LEU A 11 11.95 2.58 -0.84
C LEU A 11 10.59 1.89 -1.02
N LEU A 12 10.28 0.89 -0.20
CA LEU A 12 8.97 0.24 -0.17
C LEU A 12 7.85 1.23 0.21
N LEU A 13 8.06 2.10 1.18
CA LEU A 13 7.09 3.12 1.56
C LEU A 13 6.87 4.13 0.42
N ILE A 14 7.94 4.55 -0.27
CA ILE A 14 7.85 5.45 -1.42
C ILE A 14 7.08 4.77 -2.56
N ILE A 15 7.31 3.49 -2.82
CA ILE A 15 6.55 2.73 -3.83
C ILE A 15 5.09 2.59 -3.40
N ALA A 16 4.81 2.27 -2.14
CA ALA A 16 3.45 2.08 -1.63
C ALA A 16 2.64 3.38 -1.74
N TYR A 17 3.16 4.46 -1.16
CA TYR A 17 2.51 5.77 -1.14
C TYR A 17 2.52 6.43 -2.51
N GLY A 18 3.68 6.51 -3.15
CA GLY A 18 3.85 7.14 -4.46
C GLY A 18 3.14 6.39 -5.58
N GLY A 19 3.15 5.05 -5.58
CA GLY A 19 2.38 4.24 -6.52
C GLY A 19 0.88 4.44 -6.36
N THR A 20 0.40 4.49 -5.12
CA THR A 20 -1.02 4.78 -4.84
C THR A 20 -1.42 6.18 -5.31
N LEU A 21 -0.62 7.19 -4.99
CA LEU A 21 -0.89 8.58 -5.37
C LEU A 21 -0.80 8.78 -6.90
N ALA A 22 0.19 8.16 -7.54
CA ALA A 22 0.33 8.16 -9.00
C ALA A 22 -0.89 7.49 -9.66
N SER A 23 -1.34 6.35 -9.13
CA SER A 23 -2.54 5.68 -9.62
C SER A 23 -3.76 6.59 -9.55
N PHE A 24 -3.97 7.31 -8.43
CA PHE A 24 -5.07 8.26 -8.29
C PHE A 24 -4.99 9.42 -9.30
N SER A 25 -3.79 9.92 -9.57
CA SER A 25 -3.60 11.03 -10.50
C SER A 25 -3.75 10.62 -11.98
N LEU A 26 -3.41 9.38 -12.30
CA LEU A 26 -3.46 8.84 -13.67
C LEU A 26 -4.81 8.22 -14.01
N PHE A 27 -5.61 7.87 -13.00
CA PHE A 27 -6.93 7.31 -13.24
C PHE A 27 -7.81 8.37 -13.91
N PRO A 28 -8.41 8.07 -15.08
CA PRO A 28 -9.17 9.07 -15.82
C PRO A 28 -10.39 9.49 -15.00
N SER A 29 -10.48 10.78 -14.68
CA SER A 29 -11.64 11.36 -14.01
C SER A 29 -12.76 11.57 -15.04
N PRO A 30 -13.93 10.92 -14.86
CA PRO A 30 -15.04 11.17 -15.76
C PRO A 30 -15.54 12.61 -15.57
N ARG A 31 -15.92 13.27 -16.68
CA ARG A 31 -16.38 14.68 -16.66
C ARG A 31 -17.75 14.83 -15.99
N GLY A 32 -18.51 13.74 -15.89
CA GLY A 32 -19.78 13.61 -15.19
C GLY A 32 -19.94 12.23 -14.56
N TRP A 33 -21.07 12.01 -13.88
CA TRP A 33 -21.35 10.79 -13.12
C TRP A 33 -21.97 9.67 -13.99
N GLY A 34 -21.96 9.84 -15.31
CA GLY A 34 -22.56 8.90 -16.25
C GLY A 34 -21.67 7.67 -16.48
N LEU A 35 -22.26 6.48 -16.35
CA LEU A 35 -21.62 5.20 -16.66
C LEU A 35 -21.01 5.18 -18.08
N GLY A 36 -21.68 5.82 -19.06
CA GLY A 36 -21.17 5.93 -20.43
C GLY A 36 -19.92 6.80 -20.54
N GLU A 37 -19.83 7.88 -19.76
CA GLU A 37 -18.63 8.72 -19.74
C GLU A 37 -17.46 8.03 -19.04
N PHE A 38 -17.74 7.26 -17.98
CA PHE A 38 -16.74 6.42 -17.33
C PHE A 38 -16.14 5.38 -18.28
N ILE A 39 -17.00 4.63 -18.99
CA ILE A 39 -16.58 3.64 -19.99
C ILE A 39 -15.84 4.32 -21.15
N GLY A 40 -16.33 5.47 -21.62
CA GLY A 40 -15.66 6.27 -22.65
C GLY A 40 -14.26 6.69 -22.20
N ALA A 41 -14.12 7.23 -20.99
CA ALA A 41 -12.83 7.66 -20.45
C ALA A 41 -11.82 6.51 -20.33
N LEU A 42 -12.29 5.31 -19.96
CA LEU A 42 -11.50 4.07 -19.95
C LEU A 42 -11.05 3.64 -21.36
N LEU A 43 -11.94 3.69 -22.35
CA LEU A 43 -11.66 3.25 -23.72
C LEU A 43 -10.75 4.22 -24.49
N PHE A 44 -10.89 5.52 -24.25
CA PHE A 44 -10.12 6.55 -24.98
C PHE A 44 -8.75 6.85 -24.35
N SER A 45 -8.46 6.34 -23.14
CA SER A 45 -7.17 6.53 -22.46
C SER A 45 -6.53 5.22 -21.99
N PRO A 46 -6.38 4.20 -22.86
CA PRO A 46 -5.96 2.85 -22.44
C PRO A 46 -4.56 2.81 -21.81
N LEU A 47 -3.64 3.64 -22.28
CA LEU A 47 -2.28 3.74 -21.71
C LEU A 47 -2.29 4.33 -20.29
N GLN A 48 -3.16 5.31 -20.01
CA GLN A 48 -3.27 5.89 -18.68
C GLN A 48 -3.86 4.89 -17.70
N VAL A 49 -4.90 4.15 -18.11
CA VAL A 49 -5.51 3.09 -17.32
C VAL A 49 -4.51 1.98 -17.02
N LEU A 50 -3.70 1.58 -18.00
CA LEU A 50 -2.65 0.59 -17.83
C LEU A 50 -1.56 1.07 -16.85
N ALA A 51 -1.08 2.31 -16.99
CA ALA A 51 -0.11 2.88 -16.06
C ALA A 51 -0.70 2.99 -14.63
N ALA A 52 -1.95 3.46 -14.52
CA ALA A 52 -2.67 3.58 -13.25
C ALA A 52 -2.85 2.22 -12.57
N SER A 53 -3.08 1.14 -13.33
CA SER A 53 -3.22 -0.21 -12.79
C SER A 53 -1.88 -0.78 -12.31
N PHE A 54 -0.78 -0.57 -13.04
CA PHE A 54 0.55 -0.94 -12.56
C PHE A 54 0.92 -0.19 -11.27
N CYS A 55 0.69 1.12 -11.22
CA CYS A 55 0.90 1.94 -10.03
C CYS A 55 0.01 1.49 -8.87
N PHE A 56 -1.25 1.14 -9.14
CA PHE A 56 -2.18 0.58 -8.15
C PHE A 56 -1.66 -0.73 -7.56
N VAL A 57 -1.22 -1.66 -8.42
CA VAL A 57 -0.69 -2.96 -8.01
C VAL A 57 0.56 -2.80 -7.14
N ALA A 58 1.50 -1.96 -7.57
CA ALA A 58 2.69 -1.65 -6.80
C ALA A 58 2.34 -0.98 -5.45
N GLY A 59 1.35 -0.08 -5.46
CA GLY A 59 0.86 0.62 -4.27
C GLY A 59 0.30 -0.33 -3.21
N PHE A 60 -0.69 -1.16 -3.59
CA PHE A 60 -1.33 -2.05 -2.62
C PHE A 60 -0.40 -3.18 -2.16
N LEU A 61 0.47 -3.73 -3.03
CA LEU A 61 1.47 -4.72 -2.63
C LEU A 61 2.50 -4.11 -1.67
N GLY A 62 2.88 -2.86 -1.88
CA GLY A 62 3.72 -2.12 -0.94
C GLY A 62 3.05 -2.04 0.44
N TYR A 63 1.78 -1.64 0.50
CA TYR A 63 1.03 -1.60 1.76
C TYR A 63 0.78 -2.97 2.39
N SER A 64 0.60 -4.04 1.60
CA SER A 64 0.38 -5.38 2.14
C SER A 64 1.58 -5.88 2.95
N LEU A 65 2.79 -5.51 2.55
CA LEU A 65 4.01 -5.82 3.31
C LEU A 65 4.04 -5.13 4.68
N PHE A 66 3.52 -3.90 4.77
CA PHE A 66 3.38 -3.21 6.06
C PHE A 66 2.29 -3.85 6.93
N VAL A 67 1.20 -4.34 6.34
CA VAL A 67 0.19 -5.13 7.07
C VAL A 67 0.80 -6.45 7.58
N GLN A 68 1.59 -7.14 6.75
CA GLN A 68 2.29 -8.36 7.16
C GLN A 68 3.24 -8.09 8.34
N ASP A 69 3.98 -6.98 8.30
CA ASP A 69 4.85 -6.55 9.40
C ASP A 69 4.05 -6.23 10.68
N LEU A 70 2.89 -5.57 10.55
CA LEU A 70 2.00 -5.28 11.67
C LEU A 70 1.53 -6.57 12.34
N ILE A 71 1.07 -7.54 11.54
CA ILE A 71 0.61 -8.84 12.04
C ILE A 71 1.75 -9.58 12.74
N ARG A 72 2.93 -9.66 12.11
CA ARG A 72 4.10 -10.28 12.75
C ARG A 72 4.47 -9.61 14.06
N LEU A 73 4.35 -8.28 14.16
CA LEU A 73 4.64 -7.54 15.38
C LEU A 73 3.62 -7.84 16.50
N VAL A 74 2.34 -8.01 16.16
CA VAL A 74 1.29 -8.37 17.12
C VAL A 74 1.46 -9.82 17.62
N TYR A 75 1.85 -10.76 16.74
CA TYR A 75 1.92 -12.19 17.06
C TYR A 75 3.29 -12.67 17.55
N GLN A 76 4.41 -12.02 17.20
CA GLN A 76 5.75 -12.44 17.63
C GLN A 76 6.17 -11.71 18.91
N THR A 77 6.14 -12.43 20.03
CA THR A 77 6.44 -11.89 21.37
C THR A 77 7.95 -11.73 21.67
N HIS A 78 8.84 -12.30 20.85
CA HIS A 78 10.29 -12.31 21.07
C HIS A 78 11.09 -11.54 20.00
N ILE A 79 10.74 -10.26 19.79
CA ILE A 79 11.50 -9.39 18.89
C ILE A 79 12.54 -8.59 19.71
N ASN A 80 13.78 -8.52 19.21
CA ASN A 80 14.81 -7.66 19.78
C ASN A 80 14.30 -6.21 19.91
N PRO A 81 14.44 -5.55 21.09
CA PRO A 81 13.80 -4.26 21.36
C PRO A 81 14.30 -3.13 20.43
N MET A 82 15.51 -3.23 19.89
CA MET A 82 16.04 -2.27 18.92
C MET A 82 15.36 -2.40 17.56
N VAL A 83 15.17 -3.63 17.07
CA VAL A 83 14.48 -3.93 15.81
C VAL A 83 12.99 -3.58 15.92
N LEU A 84 12.41 -3.74 17.10
CA LEU A 84 11.03 -3.36 17.39
C LEU A 84 10.81 -1.85 17.19
N LYS A 85 11.68 -1.00 17.74
CA LYS A 85 11.56 0.47 17.60
C LYS A 85 11.57 0.92 16.14
N GLU A 86 12.48 0.37 15.34
CA GLU A 86 12.58 0.69 13.91
C GLU A 86 11.32 0.27 13.15
N ARG A 87 10.84 -0.96 13.37
CA ARG A 87 9.61 -1.46 12.75
C ARG A 87 8.38 -0.63 13.12
N VAL A 88 8.23 -0.29 14.39
CA VAL A 88 7.12 0.55 14.87
C VAL A 88 7.17 1.93 14.22
N LEU A 89 8.35 2.54 14.08
CA LEU A 89 8.50 3.83 13.41
C LEU A 89 8.04 3.77 11.95
N PHE A 90 8.45 2.75 11.20
CA PHE A 90 7.98 2.58 9.81
C PHE A 90 6.48 2.30 9.72
N LEU A 91 5.92 1.54 10.66
CA LEU A 91 4.47 1.32 10.74
C LEU A 91 3.71 2.62 11.03
N LEU A 92 4.24 3.47 11.91
CA LEU A 92 3.64 4.78 12.20
C LEU A 92 3.67 5.69 10.96
N VAL A 93 4.77 5.71 10.21
CA VAL A 93 4.87 6.51 8.98
C VAL A 93 3.92 5.96 7.90
N ALA A 94 3.82 4.63 7.76
CA ALA A 94 2.85 4.00 6.85
C ALA A 94 1.40 4.31 7.26
N LEU A 95 1.09 4.33 8.55
CA LEU A 95 -0.23 4.73 9.04
C LEU A 95 -0.52 6.20 8.73
N LEU A 96 0.47 7.08 8.88
CA LEU A 96 0.35 8.49 8.54
C LEU A 96 0.13 8.69 7.03
N SER A 97 0.81 7.91 6.18
CA SER A 97 0.64 7.97 4.73
C SER A 97 -0.75 7.47 4.31
N ILE A 98 -1.26 6.41 4.93
CA ILE A 98 -2.63 5.92 4.73
C ILE A 98 -3.65 6.98 5.14
N LEU A 99 -3.46 7.59 6.31
CA LEU A 99 -4.35 8.62 6.84
C LEU A 99 -4.40 9.83 5.88
N HIS A 100 -3.25 10.28 5.36
CA HIS A 100 -3.20 11.29 4.31
C HIS A 100 -3.98 10.89 3.06
N LEU A 101 -3.82 9.66 2.56
CA LEU A 101 -4.55 9.17 1.38
C LEU A 101 -6.07 9.11 1.62
N LEU A 102 -6.50 8.70 2.81
CA LEU A 102 -7.91 8.71 3.20
C LEU A 102 -8.50 10.13 3.17
N PHE A 103 -7.78 11.13 3.69
CA PHE A 103 -8.22 12.52 3.63
C PHE A 103 -8.22 13.09 2.20
N THR A 104 -7.36 12.60 1.33
CA THR A 104 -7.25 13.09 -0.06
C THR A 104 -8.33 12.47 -0.95
N ASN A 105 -8.47 11.15 -0.93
CA ASN A 105 -9.44 10.42 -1.75
C ASN A 105 -9.81 9.09 -1.10
N TRP A 106 -10.76 9.14 -0.16
CA TRP A 106 -11.17 7.97 0.62
C TRP A 106 -11.75 6.84 -0.25
N LEU A 107 -12.55 7.17 -1.28
CA LEU A 107 -13.18 6.19 -2.18
C LEU A 107 -12.15 5.32 -2.92
N ALA A 108 -11.09 5.94 -3.45
CA ALA A 108 -10.03 5.21 -4.13
C ALA A 108 -9.07 4.50 -3.16
N THR A 109 -8.93 5.01 -1.94
CA THR A 109 -8.03 4.46 -0.91
C THR A 109 -8.60 3.20 -0.25
N LEU A 110 -9.92 3.13 -0.01
CA LEU A 110 -10.56 1.97 0.60
C LEU A 110 -10.27 0.63 -0.12
N PRO A 111 -10.45 0.49 -1.45
CA PRO A 111 -10.16 -0.79 -2.11
C PRO A 111 -8.68 -1.17 -2.00
N ILE A 112 -7.77 -0.20 -2.01
CA ILE A 112 -6.32 -0.45 -1.80
C ILE A 112 -6.10 -1.02 -0.41
N LEU A 113 -6.68 -0.40 0.62
CA LEU A 113 -6.52 -0.87 1.99
C LEU A 113 -7.15 -2.24 2.22
N ILE A 114 -8.33 -2.50 1.64
CA ILE A 114 -8.99 -3.80 1.73
C ILE A 114 -8.11 -4.88 1.09
N LEU A 115 -7.65 -4.66 -0.14
CA LEU A 115 -6.79 -5.61 -0.85
C LEU A 115 -5.44 -5.80 -0.14
N ALA A 116 -4.80 -4.71 0.28
CA ALA A 116 -3.55 -4.77 1.03
C ALA A 116 -3.71 -5.53 2.35
N SER A 117 -4.84 -5.35 3.04
CA SER A 117 -5.14 -6.05 4.29
C SER A 117 -5.38 -7.54 4.05
N LEU A 118 -6.25 -7.88 3.09
CA LEU A 118 -6.54 -9.27 2.75
C LEU A 118 -5.28 -10.02 2.30
N TYR A 119 -4.52 -9.42 1.38
CA TYR A 119 -3.30 -10.03 0.87
C TYR A 119 -2.21 -10.10 1.95
N GLY A 120 -2.05 -9.03 2.74
CA GLY A 120 -1.07 -8.99 3.82
C GLY A 120 -1.35 -9.99 4.95
N ILE A 121 -2.62 -10.23 5.28
CA ILE A 121 -3.04 -11.26 6.24
C ILE A 121 -2.80 -12.66 5.67
N MET A 122 -3.19 -12.90 4.42
CA MET A 122 -3.05 -14.21 3.78
C MET A 122 -1.57 -14.63 3.65
N ASP A 123 -0.70 -13.68 3.31
CA ASP A 123 0.74 -13.92 3.16
C ASP A 123 1.51 -13.79 4.49
N ALA A 124 0.85 -13.36 5.57
CA ALA A 124 1.45 -13.38 6.90
C ALA A 124 1.58 -14.83 7.36
N ASP A 125 2.69 -15.47 6.98
CA ASP A 125 3.07 -16.76 7.53
C ASP A 125 3.34 -16.61 9.03
N LEU A 126 2.31 -16.92 9.82
CA LEU A 126 2.34 -16.93 11.28
C LEU A 126 2.96 -18.22 11.83
N ASN A 127 3.30 -19.18 10.96
CA ASN A 127 3.77 -20.49 11.37
C ASN A 127 5.30 -20.55 11.52
N SER A 128 5.87 -19.53 12.17
CA SER A 128 7.25 -19.58 12.67
C SER A 128 7.33 -20.43 13.95
N LYS A 129 6.93 -21.70 13.86
CA LYS A 129 7.59 -22.76 14.63
C LYS A 129 8.61 -23.42 13.70
N GLY A 130 9.84 -22.90 13.75
CA GLY A 130 11.03 -23.62 13.24
C GLY A 130 11.56 -23.14 11.90
N LYS A 131 12.43 -22.15 11.93
CA LYS A 131 13.86 -22.33 11.60
C LYS A 131 14.68 -21.19 12.20
#